data_AF-A0A2T3MZ52-F1
#
_entry.id   AF-A0A2T3MZ52-F1
#
_cell.length_a   1.000
_cell.length_b   1.000
_cell.length_c   1.000
_cell.angle_alpha   90.00
_cell.angle_beta   90.00
_cell.angle_gamma   90.00
#
_symmetry.space_group_name_H-M   'P 1'
#
loop_
_entity.id
_entity.type
_entity.pdbx_description
1 polymer ?
#
loop_
_entity_poly.entity_id
_entity_poly.type
_entity_poly.pdbx_seq_one_letter_code
_entity_poly.pdbx_strand_id
1 'polypeptide(L)'
;MNQFHANLELQHIYLEVYAERFHYLRYFLEAYYCYQYDLVTNQGKADWEAIFDHGTRSLAASKVSNRKRLVREMMLPLSVITGMLKTLVRDDEASIDQIQCMLDKHLHYVIITREEHLTLKKAGLSERMPADFYQQDTDEYQDPYSRFNAVNICFN
;
A
#
# COMPACT_ATOMS: atom_id res chain seq x y z
N MET A 1 17.50 13.24 -7.62
CA MET A 1 17.34 13.60 -6.19
C MET A 1 16.32 12.69 -5.52
N ASN A 2 15.12 12.52 -6.09
CA ASN A 2 14.11 11.62 -5.51
C ASN A 2 14.53 10.14 -5.49
N GLN A 3 15.22 9.65 -6.53
CA GLN A 3 15.78 8.29 -6.50
C GLN A 3 16.75 8.06 -5.33
N PHE A 4 17.55 9.07 -4.98
CA PHE A 4 18.44 8.98 -3.82
C PHE A 4 17.62 8.85 -2.52
N HIS A 5 16.55 9.63 -2.37
CA HIS A 5 15.66 9.53 -1.21
C HIS A 5 14.87 8.22 -1.19
N ALA A 6 14.36 7.74 -2.33
CA ALA A 6 13.73 6.42 -2.42
C ALA A 6 14.70 5.31 -1.98
N ASN A 7 15.94 5.35 -2.45
CA ASN A 7 16.98 4.38 -2.05
C ASN A 7 17.31 4.50 -0.55
N LEU A 8 17.30 5.72 0.02
CA LEU A 8 17.50 5.94 1.45
C LEU A 8 16.36 5.32 2.27
N GLU A 9 15.10 5.55 1.88
CA GLU A 9 13.96 4.94 2.58
C GLU A 9 13.93 3.42 2.42
N LEU A 10 14.35 2.90 1.26
CA LEU A 10 14.51 1.47 1.04
C LEU A 10 15.56 0.87 1.99
N GLN A 11 16.66 1.57 2.28
CA GLN A 11 17.62 1.15 3.29
C GLN A 11 17.02 1.17 4.71
N HIS A 12 16.23 2.19 5.06
CA HIS A 12 15.51 2.20 6.33
C HIS A 12 14.56 0.99 6.43
N ILE A 13 13.78 0.71 5.39
CA ILE A 13 12.90 -0.46 5.33
C ILE A 13 13.70 -1.74 5.53
N TYR A 14 14.80 -1.92 4.81
CA TYR A 14 15.68 -3.08 4.96
C TYR A 14 16.16 -3.26 6.40
N LEU A 15 16.64 -2.19 7.05
CA LEU A 15 17.12 -2.25 8.44
C LEU A 15 16.00 -2.62 9.42
N GLU A 16 14.80 -2.04 9.27
CA GLU A 16 13.65 -2.37 10.10
C GLU A 16 13.19 -3.82 9.88
N VAL A 17 13.18 -4.29 8.63
CA VAL A 17 12.77 -5.66 8.27
C VAL A 17 13.75 -6.68 8.82
N TYR A 18 15.05 -6.45 8.62
CA TYR A 18 16.11 -7.34 9.09
C TYR A 18 16.17 -7.41 10.63
N ALA A 19 15.88 -6.29 11.30
CA ALA A 19 15.77 -6.24 12.76
C ALA A 19 14.39 -6.69 13.29
N GLU A 20 13.48 -7.13 12.42
CA GLU A 20 12.11 -7.54 12.74
C GLU A 20 11.27 -6.47 13.45
N ARG A 21 11.56 -5.19 13.22
CA ARG A 21 10.91 -4.01 13.81
C ARG A 21 9.80 -3.44 12.92
N PHE A 22 8.75 -4.24 12.72
CA PHE A 22 7.70 -3.91 11.73
C PHE A 22 6.79 -2.72 12.08
N HIS A 23 6.80 -2.22 13.32
CA HIS A 23 5.87 -1.18 13.79
C HIS A 23 6.17 0.23 13.24
N TYR A 24 7.38 0.48 12.74
CA TYR A 24 7.76 1.76 12.11
C TYR A 24 7.60 1.76 10.59
N LEU A 25 7.31 0.61 9.97
CA LEU A 25 7.38 0.46 8.52
C LEU A 25 6.45 1.37 7.75
N ARG A 26 5.24 1.66 8.26
CA ARG A 26 4.28 2.49 7.53
C ARG A 26 4.89 3.82 7.08
N TYR A 27 5.67 4.47 7.95
CA TYR A 27 6.28 5.75 7.66
C TYR A 27 7.26 5.65 6.47
N PHE A 28 8.15 4.66 6.52
CA PHE A 28 9.15 4.46 5.48
C PHE A 28 8.54 3.98 4.16
N LEU A 29 7.52 3.12 4.21
CA LEU A 29 6.78 2.67 3.02
C LEU A 29 6.07 3.85 2.33
N GLU A 30 5.38 4.70 3.09
CA GLU A 30 4.72 5.88 2.54
C GLU A 30 5.71 6.87 1.94
N ALA A 31 6.85 7.11 2.61
CA ALA A 31 7.92 7.96 2.08
C ALA A 31 8.56 7.37 0.82
N TYR A 32 8.89 6.07 0.82
CA TYR A 32 9.43 5.34 -0.33
C TYR A 32 8.52 5.46 -1.55
N TYR A 33 7.21 5.18 -1.38
CA TYR A 33 6.22 5.34 -2.44
C TYR A 33 6.21 6.77 -2.98
N CYS A 34 6.20 7.77 -2.10
CA CYS A 34 6.18 9.17 -2.53
C CYS A 34 7.41 9.53 -3.38
N TYR A 35 8.61 9.09 -2.97
CA TYR A 35 9.82 9.37 -3.72
C TYR A 35 9.90 8.62 -5.06
N GLN A 36 9.40 7.39 -5.14
CA GLN A 36 9.31 6.61 -6.37
C GLN A 36 8.43 7.29 -7.44
N TYR A 37 7.33 7.90 -7.01
CA TYR A 37 6.33 8.51 -7.92
C TYR A 37 6.43 10.04 -8.00
N ASP A 38 7.53 10.65 -7.56
CA ASP A 38 7.75 12.11 -7.56
C ASP A 38 6.67 12.91 -6.81
N LEU A 39 6.09 12.30 -5.77
CA LEU A 39 5.08 12.90 -4.91
C LEU A 39 5.76 13.64 -3.76
N VAL A 40 6.35 14.79 -4.08
CA VAL A 40 7.13 15.58 -3.12
C VAL A 40 6.61 17.01 -3.01
N THR A 41 6.77 17.58 -1.82
CA THR A 41 6.53 19.00 -1.57
C THR A 41 7.53 19.87 -2.36
N ASN A 42 7.26 21.18 -2.45
CA ASN A 42 8.21 22.14 -3.03
C ASN A 42 9.60 22.15 -2.35
N GLN A 43 9.73 21.57 -1.15
CA GLN A 43 11.00 21.42 -0.42
C GLN A 43 11.68 20.06 -0.65
N GLY A 44 11.16 19.21 -1.54
CA GLY A 44 11.71 17.88 -1.82
C GLY A 44 11.43 16.84 -0.73
N LYS A 45 10.50 17.10 0.19
CA LYS A 45 10.07 16.13 1.22
C LYS A 45 8.91 15.31 0.70
N ALA A 46 8.83 14.02 1.06
CA ALA A 46 7.71 13.14 0.74
C ALA A 46 6.36 13.81 1.10
N ASP A 47 5.43 13.84 0.15
CA ASP A 47 4.12 14.43 0.29
C ASP A 47 3.03 13.35 0.21
N TRP A 48 2.58 12.90 1.37
CA TRP A 48 1.53 11.88 1.45
C TRP A 48 0.16 12.40 1.01
N GLU A 49 -0.05 13.73 0.97
CA GLU A 49 -1.29 14.28 0.42
C GLU A 49 -1.33 14.19 -1.09
N ALA A 50 -0.18 14.27 -1.77
CA ALA A 50 -0.09 14.12 -3.23
C ALA A 50 -0.53 12.72 -3.72
N ILE A 51 -0.55 11.71 -2.84
CA ILE A 51 -1.15 10.39 -3.13
C ILE A 51 -2.62 10.51 -3.54
N PHE A 52 -3.39 11.48 -3.01
CA PHE A 52 -4.80 11.69 -3.40
C PHE A 52 -4.98 12.07 -4.87
N ASP A 53 -3.94 12.62 -5.49
CA ASP A 53 -3.96 13.09 -6.86
C ASP A 53 -3.33 12.06 -7.82
N HIS A 54 -2.48 11.17 -7.31
CA HIS A 54 -1.85 10.08 -8.07
C HIS A 54 -2.60 8.74 -8.03
N GLY A 55 -3.19 8.38 -6.88
CA GLY A 55 -3.79 7.06 -6.68
C GLY A 55 -5.09 6.83 -7.46
N THR A 56 -5.33 5.58 -7.87
CA THR A 56 -6.55 5.18 -8.59
C THR A 56 -7.78 5.43 -7.73
N ARG A 57 -8.75 6.18 -8.25
CA ARG A 57 -10.00 6.51 -7.55
C ARG A 57 -11.06 5.45 -7.81
N SER A 58 -11.81 5.07 -6.76
CA SER A 58 -13.05 4.32 -6.96
C SER A 58 -14.07 5.14 -7.78
N LEU A 59 -15.08 4.47 -8.33
CA LEU A 59 -16.17 5.14 -9.04
C LEU A 59 -16.88 6.18 -8.16
N ALA A 60 -17.04 5.91 -6.86
CA ALA A 60 -17.65 6.85 -5.93
C ALA A 60 -16.69 8.01 -5.59
N ALA A 61 -15.42 7.72 -5.33
CA ALA A 61 -14.41 8.73 -5.01
C ALA A 61 -14.14 9.69 -6.19
N SER A 62 -14.28 9.21 -7.43
CA SER A 62 -14.17 10.01 -8.65
C SER A 62 -15.22 11.13 -8.73
N LYS A 63 -16.35 10.99 -8.02
CA LYS A 63 -17.44 11.99 -7.97
C LYS A 63 -17.29 12.97 -6.80
N VAL A 64 -16.26 12.82 -5.98
CA VAL A 64 -16.05 13.62 -4.77
C VAL A 64 -14.88 14.57 -4.98
N SER A 65 -15.18 15.87 -5.01
CA SER A 65 -14.18 16.94 -5.09
C SER A 65 -13.56 17.28 -3.73
N ASN A 66 -14.32 17.12 -2.65
CA ASN A 66 -13.84 17.44 -1.30
C ASN A 66 -12.92 16.33 -0.76
N ARG A 67 -11.59 16.59 -0.77
CA ARG A 67 -10.56 15.69 -0.24
C ARG A 67 -10.83 15.21 1.19
N LYS A 68 -11.47 16.02 2.05
CA LYS A 68 -11.79 15.61 3.43
C LYS A 68 -12.77 14.43 3.48
N ARG A 69 -13.49 14.12 2.40
CA ARG A 69 -14.39 12.96 2.30
C ARG A 69 -13.71 11.72 1.71
N LEU A 70 -12.44 11.83 1.33
CA LEU A 70 -11.65 10.76 0.74
C LEU A 70 -10.68 10.17 1.77
N VAL A 71 -10.23 8.95 1.48
CA VAL A 71 -9.24 8.19 2.23
C VAL A 71 -8.24 7.63 1.23
N ARG A 72 -6.95 7.80 1.52
CA ARG A 72 -5.87 7.07 0.86
C ARG A 72 -5.75 5.71 1.54
N GLU A 73 -5.85 4.64 0.78
CA GLU A 73 -5.87 3.27 1.28
C GLU A 73 -4.83 2.46 0.50
N MET A 74 -4.06 1.62 1.17
CA MET A 74 -3.11 0.75 0.45
C MET A 74 -3.92 -0.29 -0.32
N MET A 75 -3.51 -0.75 -1.49
CA MET A 75 -4.29 -1.76 -2.22
C MET A 75 -4.27 -3.08 -1.43
N LEU A 76 -3.07 -3.55 -1.06
CA LEU A 76 -2.88 -4.57 -0.04
C LEU A 76 -2.77 -3.94 1.35
N PRO A 77 -3.47 -4.45 2.38
CA PRO A 77 -3.33 -3.98 3.75
C PRO A 77 -1.88 -4.01 4.24
N LEU A 78 -1.51 -3.07 5.11
CA LEU A 78 -0.16 -3.01 5.69
C LEU A 78 0.24 -4.34 6.37
N SER A 79 -0.71 -5.00 7.04
CA SER A 79 -0.51 -6.31 7.66
C SER A 79 -0.07 -7.39 6.66
N VAL A 80 -0.58 -7.35 5.43
CA VAL A 80 -0.27 -8.29 4.34
C VAL A 80 1.11 -7.99 3.77
N ILE A 81 1.41 -6.71 3.48
CA ILE A 81 2.76 -6.28 3.07
C ILE A 81 3.79 -6.65 4.14
N THR A 82 3.46 -6.45 5.42
CA THR A 82 4.29 -6.86 6.55
C THR A 82 4.50 -8.37 6.60
N GLY A 83 3.46 -9.16 6.31
CA GLY A 83 3.56 -10.63 6.22
C GLY A 83 4.47 -11.09 5.09
N MET A 84 4.44 -10.41 3.94
CA MET A 84 5.37 -10.66 2.82
C MET A 84 6.82 -10.35 3.23
N LEU A 85 7.06 -9.22 3.90
CA LEU A 85 8.39 -8.88 4.42
C LEU A 85 8.89 -9.91 5.45
N LYS A 86 8.03 -10.36 6.35
CA LYS A 86 8.35 -11.44 7.31
C LYS A 86 8.72 -12.75 6.63
N THR A 87 8.09 -13.04 5.49
CA THR A 87 8.38 -14.23 4.69
C THR A 87 9.80 -14.17 4.12
N LEU A 88 10.21 -13.01 3.57
CA LEU A 88 11.59 -12.80 3.11
C LEU A 88 12.62 -13.01 4.24
N VAL A 89 12.34 -12.52 5.45
CA VAL A 89 13.24 -12.72 6.60
C VAL A 89 13.31 -14.19 6.99
N ARG A 90 12.15 -14.86 7.10
CA ARG A 90 12.06 -16.28 7.46
C ARG A 90 12.84 -17.17 6.48
N ASP A 91 12.79 -16.83 5.21
CA ASP A 91 13.38 -17.64 4.13
C ASP A 91 14.85 -17.23 3.82
N ASP A 92 15.44 -16.31 4.61
CA ASP A 92 16.80 -15.74 4.42
C ASP A 92 17.00 -15.04 3.06
N GLU A 93 15.91 -14.47 2.54
CA GLU A 93 15.86 -13.77 1.24
C GLU A 93 15.75 -12.24 1.40
N ALA A 94 15.75 -11.73 2.64
CA ALA A 94 15.66 -10.31 2.93
C ALA A 94 16.92 -9.57 2.45
N SER A 95 16.87 -9.09 1.21
CA SER A 95 17.87 -8.18 0.62
C SER A 95 17.19 -6.90 0.12
N ILE A 96 17.98 -5.84 -0.10
CA ILE A 96 17.48 -4.57 -0.65
C ILE A 96 16.73 -4.81 -1.97
N ASP A 97 17.29 -5.60 -2.87
CA ASP A 97 16.71 -5.88 -4.19
C ASP A 97 15.40 -6.67 -4.10
N GLN A 98 15.33 -7.67 -3.22
CA GLN A 98 14.12 -8.47 -3.03
C GLN A 98 13.00 -7.66 -2.36
N ILE A 99 13.35 -6.84 -1.36
CA ILE A 99 12.39 -5.91 -0.74
C ILE A 99 11.87 -4.92 -1.78
N GLN A 100 12.76 -4.33 -2.58
CA GLN A 100 12.36 -3.41 -3.65
C GLN A 100 11.41 -4.09 -4.63
N CYS A 101 11.77 -5.27 -5.14
CA CYS A 101 10.94 -6.00 -6.10
C CYS A 101 9.54 -6.30 -5.53
N MET A 102 9.47 -6.72 -4.26
CA MET A 102 8.20 -6.95 -3.57
C MET A 102 7.39 -5.67 -3.43
N LEU A 103 8.00 -4.56 -2.99
CA LEU A 103 7.31 -3.28 -2.82
C LEU A 103 6.83 -2.69 -4.15
N ASP A 104 7.66 -2.71 -5.19
CA ASP A 104 7.30 -2.17 -6.50
C ASP A 104 6.10 -2.93 -7.12
N LYS A 105 5.92 -4.21 -6.75
CA LYS A 105 4.78 -5.04 -7.17
C LYS A 105 3.51 -4.87 -6.32
N HIS A 106 3.66 -4.54 -5.03
CA HIS A 106 2.56 -4.68 -4.06
C HIS A 106 2.20 -3.42 -3.29
N LEU A 107 3.10 -2.42 -3.22
CA LEU A 107 2.87 -1.15 -2.53
C LEU A 107 2.20 -0.16 -3.48
N HIS A 108 0.90 -0.31 -3.64
CA HIS A 108 0.05 0.63 -4.38
C HIS A 108 -1.00 1.26 -3.47
N TYR A 109 -1.54 2.39 -3.88
CA TYR A 109 -2.60 3.10 -3.17
C TYR A 109 -3.80 3.30 -4.08
N VAL A 110 -4.97 3.23 -3.44
CA VAL A 110 -6.25 3.61 -4.03
C VAL A 110 -6.88 4.72 -3.20
N ILE A 111 -7.73 5.50 -3.85
CA ILE A 111 -8.49 6.58 -3.24
C ILE A 111 -9.95 6.18 -3.21
N ILE A 112 -10.47 6.01 -2.00
CA ILE A 112 -11.86 5.65 -1.74
C ILE A 112 -12.54 6.73 -0.90
N THR A 113 -13.86 6.72 -0.86
CA THR A 113 -14.62 7.57 0.06
C THR A 113 -14.51 7.07 1.50
N ARG A 114 -14.77 7.96 2.47
CA ARG A 114 -14.90 7.57 3.88
C ARG A 114 -15.98 6.51 4.11
N GLU A 115 -17.06 6.55 3.34
CA GLU A 115 -18.16 5.59 3.43
C GLU A 115 -17.70 4.20 2.98
N GLU A 116 -17.02 4.10 1.84
CA GLU A 116 -16.40 2.86 1.34
C GLU A 116 -15.36 2.30 2.33
N HIS A 117 -14.50 3.16 2.88
CA HIS A 117 -13.53 2.76 3.90
C HIS A 117 -14.21 2.21 5.17
N LEU A 118 -15.34 2.80 5.59
CA LEU A 118 -16.14 2.26 6.70
C LEU A 118 -16.75 0.91 6.37
N THR A 119 -17.15 0.67 5.11
CA THR A 119 -17.66 -0.63 4.66
C THR A 119 -16.58 -1.71 4.75
N LEU A 120 -15.36 -1.44 4.28
CA LEU A 120 -14.20 -2.34 4.45
C LEU A 120 -13.96 -2.67 5.93
N LYS A 121 -14.00 -1.65 6.79
CA LYS A 121 -13.80 -1.84 8.23
C LYS A 121 -14.88 -2.72 8.85
N LYS A 122 -16.15 -2.51 8.50
CA LYS A 122 -17.28 -3.33 8.98
C LYS A 122 -17.20 -4.77 8.52
N ALA A 123 -16.69 -5.02 7.31
CA ALA A 123 -16.43 -6.36 6.79
C ALA A 123 -15.17 -7.02 7.41
N GLY A 124 -14.40 -6.29 8.21
CA GLY A 124 -13.13 -6.76 8.77
C GLY A 124 -12.05 -6.92 7.69
N LEU A 125 -12.11 -6.15 6.62
CA LEU A 125 -11.18 -6.20 5.48
C LEU A 125 -10.19 -5.01 5.45
N SER A 126 -10.16 -4.18 6.49
CA SER A 126 -9.17 -3.10 6.62
C SER A 126 -7.73 -3.63 6.76
N GLU A 127 -7.57 -4.74 7.48
CA GLU A 127 -6.25 -5.28 7.88
C GLU A 127 -6.03 -6.72 7.38
N ARG A 128 -6.80 -7.20 6.39
CA ARG A 128 -6.61 -8.53 5.78
C ARG A 128 -7.24 -8.59 4.39
N MET A 129 -6.78 -9.55 3.59
CA MET A 129 -7.46 -9.95 2.36
C MET A 129 -8.56 -10.99 2.64
N PRO A 130 -9.56 -11.15 1.75
CA PRO A 130 -10.46 -12.30 1.74
C PRO A 130 -9.70 -13.64 1.66
N ALA A 131 -10.37 -14.74 1.99
CA ALA A 131 -9.75 -16.07 1.93
C ALA A 131 -9.31 -16.44 0.52
N ASP A 132 -10.16 -16.15 -0.46
CA ASP A 132 -10.00 -16.47 -1.89
C ASP A 132 -8.71 -15.85 -2.46
N PHE A 133 -8.27 -14.71 -1.94
CA PHE A 133 -6.97 -14.10 -2.30
C PHE A 133 -5.79 -15.07 -2.16
N TYR A 134 -5.87 -16.04 -1.24
CA TYR A 134 -4.81 -17.01 -0.97
C TYR A 134 -5.03 -18.36 -1.68
N GLN A 135 -6.13 -18.55 -2.40
CA GLN A 135 -6.56 -19.82 -2.98
C GLN A 135 -6.33 -19.85 -4.50
N GLN A 136 -5.38 -20.68 -4.96
CA GLN A 136 -4.95 -20.77 -6.36
C GLN A 136 -6.03 -21.16 -7.37
N ASP A 137 -7.11 -21.77 -6.89
CA ASP A 137 -8.25 -22.26 -7.66
C ASP A 137 -9.39 -21.25 -7.81
N THR A 138 -9.20 -20.02 -7.33
CA THR A 138 -10.18 -18.95 -7.44
C THR A 138 -9.73 -17.85 -8.42
N ASP A 139 -10.69 -17.18 -9.06
CA ASP A 139 -10.41 -16.04 -9.93
C ASP A 139 -9.80 -14.85 -9.17
N GLU A 140 -9.94 -14.83 -7.83
CA GLU A 140 -9.45 -13.79 -6.94
C GLU A 140 -8.01 -14.08 -6.43
N TYR A 141 -7.39 -15.19 -6.86
CA TYR A 141 -6.04 -15.58 -6.39
C TYR A 141 -5.03 -14.46 -6.66
N GLN A 142 -4.45 -13.95 -5.58
CA GLN A 142 -3.52 -12.81 -5.59
C GLN A 142 -4.07 -11.53 -6.25
N ASP A 143 -5.38 -11.39 -6.45
CA ASP A 143 -5.97 -10.15 -6.95
C ASP A 143 -5.93 -9.06 -5.85
N PRO A 144 -5.15 -7.98 -6.03
CA PRO A 144 -5.08 -6.91 -5.04
C PRO A 144 -6.41 -6.14 -4.89
N TYR A 145 -7.36 -6.28 -5.82
CA TYR A 145 -8.69 -5.69 -5.74
C TYR A 145 -9.72 -6.53 -4.97
N SER A 146 -9.43 -7.81 -4.70
CA SER A 146 -10.39 -8.77 -4.12
C SER A 146 -11.10 -8.27 -2.85
N ARG A 147 -10.40 -7.58 -1.94
CA ARG A 147 -11.01 -7.03 -0.72
C ARG A 147 -12.01 -5.91 -0.99
N PHE A 148 -11.82 -5.16 -2.07
CA PHE A 148 -12.72 -4.10 -2.51
C PHE A 148 -13.91 -4.69 -3.27
N ASN A 149 -13.67 -5.68 -4.14
CA ASN A 149 -14.70 -6.45 -4.84
C ASN A 149 -15.68 -7.10 -3.85
N ALA A 150 -15.16 -7.70 -2.77
CA ALA A 150 -15.94 -8.33 -1.70
C ALA A 150 -16.95 -7.39 -1.01
N VAL A 151 -16.79 -6.07 -1.12
CA VAL A 151 -17.70 -5.07 -0.57
C VAL A 151 -18.27 -4.13 -1.64
N ASN A 152 -18.22 -4.53 -2.92
CA ASN A 152 -18.74 -3.80 -4.08
C ASN A 152 -18.14 -2.39 -4.26
N ILE A 153 -16.85 -2.23 -3.96
CA ILE A 153 -16.10 -1.00 -4.30
C ILE A 153 -15.44 -1.23 -5.66
N CYS A 154 -15.89 -0.47 -6.67
CA CYS A 154 -15.40 -0.61 -8.04
C CYS A 154 -14.40 0.50 -8.41
N PHE A 155 -13.42 0.15 -9.24
CA PHE A 155 -12.44 1.06 -9.84
C PHE A 155 -12.62 1.10 -11.36
N ASN A 156 -12.15 2.18 -12.01
CA ASN A 156 -12.07 2.28 -13.47
C ASN A 156 -10.76 1.69 -13.99
#